data_AF-A0A923AJE3-F1
#
_entry.id   AF-A0A923AJE3-F1
#
_cell.length_a   1.000
_cell.length_b   1.000
_cell.length_c   1.000
_cell.angle_alpha   90.00
_cell.angle_beta   90.00
_cell.angle_gamma   90.00
#
_symmetry.space_group_name_H-M   'P 1'
#
loop_
_entity.id
_entity.type
_entity.pdbx_description
1 polymer ?
#
loop_
_entity_poly.entity_id
_entity_poly.type
_entity_poly.pdbx_seq_one_letter_code
_entity_poly.pdbx_strand_id
1 'polypeptide(L)'
;MELFTLAFTRPVEFGLSVAVVSAMIYIIVRAALSADGKSSWTRRITGPNGKWLFGLLFLAWAVIFGVGLQLVPHEGASSPYGGIGLIAMFTGFFVMMGFIWSVIGE
;
A
#
# COMPACT_ATOMS: atom_id res chain seq x y z
N MET A 1 -7.39 -30.20 -4.97
CA MET A 1 -7.03 -30.75 -3.64
C MET A 1 -5.79 -30.10 -3.05
N GLU A 2 -4.90 -29.48 -3.84
CA GLU A 2 -3.67 -28.84 -3.32
C GLU A 2 -3.92 -27.64 -2.39
N LEU A 3 -5.01 -26.90 -2.57
CA LEU A 3 -5.35 -25.75 -1.70
C LEU A 3 -5.56 -26.15 -0.23
N PHE A 4 -6.07 -27.35 0.05
CA PHE A 4 -6.29 -27.80 1.42
C PHE A 4 -5.03 -28.38 2.06
N THR A 5 -4.10 -28.93 1.27
CA THR A 5 -2.83 -29.46 1.80
C THR A 5 -1.82 -28.35 2.07
N LEU A 6 -1.91 -27.20 1.40
CA LEU A 6 -1.09 -26.01 1.63
C LEU A 6 -1.12 -25.51 3.08
N ALA A 7 -2.27 -25.60 3.76
CA ALA A 7 -2.39 -25.25 5.17
C ALA A 7 -1.52 -26.11 6.10
N PHE A 8 -1.21 -27.34 5.68
CA PHE A 8 -0.40 -28.28 6.45
C PHE A 8 1.06 -28.34 5.96
N THR A 9 1.32 -28.10 4.69
CA THR A 9 2.68 -28.12 4.11
C THR A 9 3.41 -26.79 4.26
N ARG A 10 2.71 -25.65 4.22
CA ARG A 10 3.27 -24.30 4.43
C ARG A 10 2.38 -23.46 5.36
N PRO A 11 2.24 -23.87 6.64
CA PRO A 11 1.29 -23.27 7.57
C PRO A 11 1.53 -21.77 7.83
N VAL A 12 2.79 -21.34 7.81
CA VAL A 12 3.15 -19.93 8.05
C VAL A 12 2.75 -19.04 6.88
N GLU A 13 3.10 -19.43 5.64
CA GLU A 13 2.75 -18.67 4.43
C GLU A 13 1.22 -18.61 4.25
N PHE A 14 0.54 -19.74 4.49
CA PHE A 14 -0.91 -19.80 4.48
C PHE A 14 -1.52 -18.87 5.53
N GLY A 15 -1.07 -18.93 6.79
CA GLY A 15 -1.57 -18.07 7.86
C GLY A 15 -1.38 -16.58 7.58
N LEU A 16 -0.22 -16.18 7.05
CA LEU A 16 0.05 -14.80 6.63
C LEU A 16 -0.91 -14.35 5.52
N SER A 17 -1.12 -15.18 4.51
CA SER A 17 -2.02 -14.85 3.40
C SER A 17 -3.47 -14.65 3.87
N VAL A 18 -3.95 -15.54 4.75
CA VAL A 18 -5.29 -15.43 5.36
C VAL A 18 -5.39 -14.15 6.19
N ALA A 19 -4.37 -13.85 7.01
CA ALA A 19 -4.36 -12.64 7.83
C ALA A 19 -4.43 -11.36 6.98
N VAL A 20 -3.65 -11.29 5.89
CA VAL A 20 -3.68 -10.14 4.96
C VAL A 20 -5.04 -9.99 4.30
N VAL A 21 -5.63 -11.08 3.80
CA VAL A 21 -6.95 -11.04 3.16
C VAL A 21 -8.04 -10.64 4.15
N SER A 22 -8.04 -11.20 5.36
CA SER A 22 -8.99 -10.82 6.41
C SER A 22 -8.86 -9.35 6.80
N ALA A 23 -7.62 -8.83 6.91
CA ALA A 23 -7.37 -7.42 7.18
C ALA A 23 -7.87 -6.52 6.05
N MET A 24 -7.64 -6.89 4.79
CA MET A 24 -8.17 -6.14 3.64
C MET A 24 -9.69 -6.07 3.66
N ILE A 25 -10.37 -7.21 3.84
CA ILE A 25 -11.83 -7.26 3.92
C ILE A 25 -12.34 -6.39 5.06
N TYR A 26 -11.72 -6.49 6.25
CA TYR A 26 -12.08 -5.66 7.39
C TYR A 26 -11.95 -4.16 7.09
N ILE A 27 -10.83 -3.75 6.48
CA ILE A 27 -10.58 -2.36 6.10
C ILE A 27 -11.64 -1.87 5.12
N ILE A 28 -11.96 -2.66 4.09
CA ILE A 28 -12.95 -2.33 3.06
C ILE A 28 -14.34 -2.19 3.68
N VAL A 29 -14.77 -3.16 4.49
CA VAL A 29 -16.08 -3.13 5.15
C VAL A 29 -16.20 -1.93 6.07
N ARG A 30 -15.19 -1.67 6.91
CA ARG A 30 -15.17 -0.49 7.78
C ARG A 30 -15.16 0.81 6.97
N ALA A 31 -14.42 0.87 5.87
CA ALA A 31 -14.40 2.05 5.00
C ALA A 31 -15.77 2.29 4.35
N ALA A 32 -16.45 1.24 3.89
CA ALA A 32 -17.79 1.31 3.30
C ALA A 32 -18.86 1.71 4.32
N LEU A 33 -18.73 1.27 5.58
CA LEU A 33 -19.65 1.61 6.68
C LEU A 33 -19.35 2.97 7.33
N SER A 34 -18.22 3.60 7.01
CA SER A 34 -17.85 4.92 7.53
C SER A 34 -18.65 6.02 6.83
N ALA A 35 -19.95 6.07 7.10
CA ALA A 35 -20.81 7.19 6.74
C ALA A 35 -20.53 8.37 7.69
N ASP A 36 -20.13 9.49 7.09
CA ASP A 36 -20.04 10.84 7.64
C ASP A 36 -18.97 11.19 8.68
N GLY A 37 -18.13 12.15 8.27
CA GLY A 37 -17.27 12.95 9.13
C GLY A 37 -15.79 12.89 8.73
N LYS A 38 -15.23 14.01 8.26
CA LYS A 38 -13.77 14.19 8.28
C LYS A 38 -13.30 14.03 9.72
N SER A 39 -12.75 12.85 10.05
CA SER A 39 -12.10 12.59 11.33
C SER A 39 -11.14 13.74 11.66
N SER A 40 -11.12 14.20 12.92
CA SER A 40 -10.24 15.29 13.34
C SER A 40 -8.76 14.98 13.05
N TRP A 41 -8.42 13.69 13.01
CA TRP A 41 -7.13 13.18 12.61
C TRP A 41 -6.86 13.41 11.11
N THR A 42 -7.81 13.08 10.23
CA THR A 42 -7.69 13.35 8.80
C THR A 42 -7.55 14.84 8.54
N ARG A 43 -8.32 15.70 9.24
CA ARG A 43 -8.23 17.16 9.14
C ARG A 43 -6.87 17.71 9.62
N ARG A 44 -6.21 17.06 10.58
CA ARG A 44 -4.84 17.42 11.01
C ARG A 44 -3.78 17.00 10.00
N ILE A 45 -3.95 15.84 9.37
CA ILE A 45 -3.01 15.30 8.37
C ILE A 45 -3.14 16.02 7.02
N THR A 46 -4.37 16.21 6.54
CA THR A 46 -4.71 16.97 5.33
C THR A 46 -4.93 18.47 5.60
N GLY A 47 -4.38 18.98 6.70
CA GLY A 47 -4.41 20.42 7.02
C GLY A 47 -3.41 21.22 6.15
N PRO A 48 -3.06 22.46 6.54
CA PRO A 48 -2.15 23.34 5.76
C PRO A 48 -0.78 22.74 5.42
N ASN A 49 -0.36 21.67 6.11
CA ASN A 49 0.90 20.98 5.91
C ASN A 49 0.80 19.75 4.99
N GLY A 50 -0.37 19.49 4.38
CA GLY A 50 -0.59 18.32 3.51
C GLY A 50 0.41 18.24 2.35
N LYS A 51 0.74 19.38 1.73
CA LYS A 51 1.74 19.46 0.65
C LYS A 51 3.14 18.97 1.07
N TRP A 52 3.56 19.30 2.29
CA TRP A 52 4.86 18.88 2.81
C TRP A 52 4.86 17.39 3.15
N LEU A 53 3.77 16.89 3.74
CA LEU A 53 3.64 15.48 4.06
C LEU A 53 3.67 14.62 2.80
N PHE A 54 2.82 14.92 1.81
CA PHE A 54 2.75 14.14 0.59
C PHE A 54 3.99 14.35 -0.31
N GLY A 55 4.58 15.54 -0.29
CA GLY A 55 5.86 15.80 -0.97
C GLY A 55 7.01 14.97 -0.39
N LEU A 56 7.11 14.88 0.95
CA LEU A 56 8.11 14.02 1.59
C LEU A 56 7.83 12.54 1.36
N LEU A 57 6.57 12.11 1.41
CA LEU A 57 6.19 10.73 1.09
C LEU A 57 6.53 10.38 -0.36
N PHE A 58 6.32 11.30 -1.30
CA PHE A 58 6.69 11.09 -2.70
C PHE A 58 8.21 10.94 -2.85
N LEU A 59 8.98 11.82 -2.22
CA LEU A 59 10.44 11.77 -2.28
C LEU A 59 10.99 10.49 -1.64
N ALA A 60 10.46 10.10 -0.47
CA ALA A 60 10.81 8.84 0.18
C ALA A 60 10.44 7.63 -0.68
N TRP A 61 9.23 7.61 -1.26
CA TRP A 61 8.79 6.56 -2.17
C TRP A 61 9.71 6.44 -3.39
N ALA A 62 10.06 7.56 -4.02
CA ALA A 62 10.93 7.60 -5.18
C ALA A 62 12.33 7.07 -4.88
N VAL A 63 12.89 7.38 -3.71
CA VAL A 63 14.19 6.83 -3.28
C VAL A 63 14.08 5.33 -3.01
N ILE A 64 13.09 4.91 -2.21
CA ILE A 64 12.93 3.52 -1.78
C ILE A 64 12.68 2.59 -2.96
N PHE A 65 11.75 2.94 -3.86
CA PHE A 65 11.40 2.08 -4.99
C PHE A 65 12.23 2.38 -6.23
N GLY A 66 12.64 3.62 -6.48
CA GLY A 66 13.49 3.96 -7.63
C GLY A 66 14.88 3.34 -7.52
N VAL A 67 15.46 3.29 -6.32
CA VAL A 67 16.75 2.61 -6.08
C VAL A 67 16.53 1.16 -5.65
N GLY A 68 15.57 0.90 -4.77
CA GLY A 68 15.37 -0.45 -4.21
C GLY A 68 14.90 -1.48 -5.23
N LEU A 69 14.11 -1.10 -6.25
CA LEU A 69 13.72 -2.04 -7.31
C LEU A 69 14.91 -2.47 -8.17
N GLN A 70 15.94 -1.63 -8.32
CA GLN A 70 17.15 -1.99 -9.06
C GLN A 70 17.96 -3.10 -8.37
N LEU A 71 17.78 -3.26 -7.06
CA LEU A 71 18.45 -4.28 -6.25
C LEU A 71 17.71 -5.63 -6.26
N VAL A 72 16.47 -5.67 -6.78
CA VAL A 72 15.68 -6.90 -6.85
C VAL A 72 16.08 -7.68 -8.12
N PRO A 73 16.39 -8.98 -8.04
CA PRO A 73 16.70 -9.79 -9.21
C PRO A 73 15.55 -9.75 -10.25
N HIS A 74 15.87 -9.37 -11.49
CA HIS A 74 14.91 -9.17 -12.57
C HIS A 74 14.72 -10.40 -13.46
N GLU A 75 15.54 -11.44 -13.27
CA GLU A 75 15.58 -12.61 -14.13
C GLU A 75 14.81 -13.80 -13.52
N GLY A 76 13.93 -14.40 -14.32
CA GLY A 76 13.21 -15.63 -14.00
C GLY A 76 11.69 -15.44 -13.78
N ALA A 77 10.92 -16.46 -14.19
CA ALA A 77 9.45 -16.49 -14.10
C ALA A 77 8.89 -16.50 -12.66
N SER A 78 9.75 -16.78 -11.66
CA SER A 78 9.42 -16.70 -10.22
C SER A 78 10.13 -15.55 -9.51
N SER A 79 10.49 -14.47 -10.21
CA SER A 79 11.17 -13.35 -9.58
C SER A 79 10.20 -12.55 -8.68
N PRO A 80 10.63 -12.14 -7.45
CA PRO A 80 9.85 -11.26 -6.59
C PRO A 80 9.56 -9.87 -7.19
N TYR A 81 10.23 -9.53 -8.29
CA TYR A 81 10.17 -8.23 -8.95
C TYR A 81 8.74 -7.82 -9.32
N GLY A 82 7.94 -8.74 -9.85
CA GLY A 82 6.55 -8.45 -10.25
C GLY A 82 5.67 -8.01 -9.08
N GLY A 83 5.75 -8.73 -7.95
CA GLY A 83 4.97 -8.40 -6.76
C GLY A 83 5.41 -7.09 -6.10
N ILE A 84 6.72 -6.88 -5.95
CA ILE A 84 7.28 -5.65 -5.38
C ILE A 84 6.98 -4.45 -6.31
N GLY A 85 7.04 -4.65 -7.62
CA GLY A 85 6.67 -3.65 -8.62
C GLY A 85 5.20 -3.22 -8.54
N LEU A 86 4.27 -4.16 -8.33
CA LEU A 86 2.86 -3.83 -8.11
C LEU A 86 2.65 -2.99 -6.85
N ILE A 87 3.32 -3.35 -5.75
CA ILE A 87 3.29 -2.56 -4.51
C ILE A 87 3.83 -1.16 -4.78
N ALA A 88 4.96 -1.04 -5.46
CA ALA A 88 5.55 0.25 -5.83
C ALA A 88 4.57 1.10 -6.65
N MET A 89 3.92 0.52 -7.66
CA MET A 89 2.99 1.20 -8.53
C MET A 89 1.75 1.71 -7.76
N PHE A 90 1.10 0.83 -6.98
CA PHE A 90 -0.08 1.22 -6.23
C PHE A 90 0.24 2.27 -5.15
N THR A 91 1.32 2.08 -4.38
CA THR A 91 1.74 3.05 -3.37
C THR A 91 2.10 4.40 -4.00
N GLY A 92 2.82 4.42 -5.11
CA GLY A 92 3.17 5.64 -5.83
C GLY A 92 1.95 6.39 -6.34
N PHE A 93 0.96 5.68 -6.91
CA PHE A 93 -0.29 6.27 -7.36
C PHE A 93 -1.03 6.98 -6.22
N PHE A 94 -1.18 6.33 -5.06
CA PHE A 94 -1.87 6.95 -3.91
C PHE A 94 -1.11 8.14 -3.34
N VAL A 95 0.22 8.07 -3.26
CA VAL A 95 1.04 9.20 -2.80
C VAL A 95 0.93 10.39 -3.75
N MET A 96 0.99 10.15 -5.06
CA MET A 96 0.85 11.21 -6.07
C MET A 96 -0.55 11.83 -6.09
N MET A 97 -1.60 11.02 -6.02
CA MET A 97 -2.97 11.53 -5.93
C MET A 97 -3.17 12.34 -4.65
N GLY A 98 -2.64 11.88 -3.52
CA GLY A 98 -2.64 12.62 -2.27
C GLY A 98 -1.90 13.95 -2.35
N PHE A 99 -0.74 13.98 -3.02
CA PHE A 99 0.02 15.21 -3.27
C PHE A 99 -0.78 16.21 -4.11
N ILE A 100 -1.33 15.77 -5.24
CA ILE A 100 -2.14 16.61 -6.14
C ILE A 100 -3.32 17.22 -5.37
N TRP A 101 -4.05 16.40 -4.61
CA TRP A 101 -5.16 16.88 -3.79
C TRP A 101 -4.73 17.87 -2.70
N SER A 102 -3.54 17.67 -2.11
CA SER A 102 -3.03 18.56 -1.08
C SER A 102 -2.62 19.95 -1.59
N VAL A 103 -2.31 20.07 -2.89
CA VAL A 103 -1.93 21.35 -3.53
C VAL A 103 -3.14 22.06 -4.15
N ILE A 104 -4.08 21.32 -4.74
CA ILE A 104 -5.28 21.91 -5.37
C ILE A 104 -6.27 22.45 -4.31
N GLY A 105 -6.25 21.89 -3.10
CA GLY A 105 -7.15 22.30 -2.01
C GLY A 105 -6.74 23.55 -1.25
N GLU A 106 -5.62 24.20 -1.60
CA GLU A 106 -5.19 25.52 -1.10
C GLU A 106 -5.78 26.65 -1.96
#